data_AF-A0A444J943-F1
#
_entry.id   AF-A0A444J943-F1
#
_cell.length_a   1.000
_cell.length_b   1.000
_cell.length_c   1.000
_cell.angle_alpha   90.00
_cell.angle_beta   90.00
_cell.angle_gamma   90.00
#
_symmetry.space_group_name_H-M   'P 1'
#
loop_
_entity.id
_entity.type
_entity.pdbx_description
1 polymer ?
#
loop_
_entity_poly.entity_id
_entity_poly.type
_entity_poly.pdbx_seq_one_letter_code
_entity_poly.pdbx_strand_id
1 'polypeptide(L)'
;MTSWSYEAFESTGSGRDGVTEMELRVTEKLEQLGLRAEYAKVVMTNIVEGAARAVVYFPDETLSLPVINKVGKWTKGDVNTIAHDRDTERYKEEMYQEINVLLNSLADMQAARSKISATAYKNGYSTISIWYPAEIS
;
A
#
# COMPACT_ATOMS: atom_id res chain seq x y z
N MET A 1 7.95 0.82 -17.95
CA MET A 1 7.00 0.85 -16.84
C MET A 1 7.09 -0.51 -16.19
N THR A 2 7.65 -0.53 -14.99
CA THR A 2 7.89 -1.72 -14.19
C THR A 2 6.59 -2.15 -13.55
N SER A 3 6.33 -3.46 -13.59
CA SER A 3 5.17 -4.03 -12.92
C SER A 3 5.34 -3.93 -11.40
N TRP A 4 4.23 -3.67 -10.71
CA TRP A 4 4.14 -3.71 -9.26
C TRP A 4 3.33 -4.93 -8.83
N SER A 5 3.81 -5.56 -7.76
CA SER A 5 3.17 -6.68 -7.07
C SER A 5 2.89 -6.30 -5.62
N TYR A 6 2.09 -7.13 -4.95
CA TYR A 6 1.83 -6.96 -3.53
C TYR A 6 1.81 -8.30 -2.79
N GLU A 7 2.09 -8.22 -1.49
CA GLU A 7 1.88 -9.33 -0.56
C GLU A 7 1.09 -8.82 0.66
N ALA A 8 0.04 -9.55 1.03
CA ALA A 8 -0.84 -9.21 2.13
C ALA A 8 -0.64 -10.17 3.30
N PHE A 9 -0.66 -9.62 4.51
CA PHE A 9 -0.49 -10.32 5.78
C PHE A 9 -1.68 -10.05 6.69
N GLU A 10 -2.10 -11.09 7.39
CA GLU A 10 -3.13 -11.01 8.43
C GLU A 10 -2.62 -11.72 9.68
N SER A 11 -2.73 -11.05 10.82
CA SER A 11 -2.35 -11.60 12.11
C SER A 11 -3.38 -12.61 12.60
N THR A 12 -2.92 -13.64 13.31
CA THR A 12 -3.81 -14.52 14.08
C THR A 12 -4.06 -13.99 15.49
N GLY A 13 -3.29 -12.98 15.92
CA GLY A 13 -3.43 -12.28 17.18
C GLY A 13 -4.29 -11.02 17.08
N SER A 14 -4.74 -10.52 18.23
CA SER A 14 -5.51 -9.29 18.37
C SER A 14 -4.73 -8.22 19.13
N GLY A 15 -5.06 -6.94 18.90
CA GLY A 15 -4.48 -5.84 19.66
C GLY A 15 -2.97 -5.70 19.43
N ARG A 16 -2.22 -5.41 20.50
CA ARG A 16 -0.79 -5.09 20.40
C ARG A 16 0.05 -6.25 19.84
N ASP A 17 -0.24 -7.48 20.27
CA ASP A 17 0.53 -8.65 19.84
C ASP A 17 0.36 -8.90 18.33
N GLY A 18 -0.86 -8.69 17.81
CA GLY A 18 -1.09 -8.80 16.38
C GLY A 18 -0.40 -7.71 15.58
N VAL A 19 -0.32 -6.48 16.10
CA VAL A 19 0.45 -5.40 15.46
C VAL A 19 1.93 -5.75 15.39
N THR A 20 2.50 -6.23 16.51
CA THR A 20 3.91 -6.63 16.55
C THR A 20 4.21 -7.79 15.61
N GLU A 21 3.31 -8.77 15.48
CA GLU A 21 3.43 -9.82 14.46
C GLU A 21 3.48 -9.24 13.04
N MET A 22 2.62 -8.26 12.72
CA MET A 22 2.61 -7.63 11.40
C MET A 22 3.87 -6.80 11.14
N GLU A 23 4.39 -6.09 12.14
CA GLU A 23 5.66 -5.35 12.03
C GLU A 23 6.82 -6.32 11.70
N LEU A 24 6.86 -7.49 12.34
CA LEU A 24 7.85 -8.51 12.06
C LEU A 24 7.73 -9.05 10.62
N ARG A 25 6.54 -9.48 10.20
CA ARG A 25 6.33 -10.02 8.85
C ARG A 25 6.63 -9.01 7.75
N VAL A 26 6.27 -7.74 7.95
CA VAL A 26 6.63 -6.65 7.03
C VAL A 26 8.14 -6.50 6.96
N THR A 27 8.84 -6.51 8.10
CA THR A 27 10.30 -6.39 8.15
C THR A 27 10.96 -7.53 7.40
N GLU A 28 10.58 -8.78 7.68
CA GLU A 28 11.08 -9.97 6.97
C GLU A 28 10.84 -9.86 5.45
N LYS A 29 9.67 -9.37 5.04
CA LYS A 29 9.37 -9.17 3.62
C LYS A 29 10.28 -8.12 2.98
N LEU A 30 10.49 -6.99 3.65
CA LEU A 30 11.38 -5.93 3.13
C LEU A 30 12.83 -6.42 3.02
N GLU A 31 13.29 -7.23 3.98
CA GLU A 31 14.62 -7.87 3.91
C GLU A 31 14.73 -8.82 2.71
N GLN A 32 13.72 -9.67 2.48
CA GLN A 32 13.66 -10.57 1.32
C GLN A 32 13.64 -9.82 -0.02
N LEU A 33 13.05 -8.63 -0.07
CA LEU A 33 12.98 -7.81 -1.29
C LEU A 33 14.34 -7.20 -1.67
N GLY A 34 15.27 -7.06 -0.72
CA GLY A 34 16.60 -6.50 -0.95
C GLY A 34 16.50 -5.08 -1.52
N LEU A 35 17.17 -4.82 -2.65
CA LEU A 35 17.17 -3.50 -3.28
C LEU A 35 15.78 -3.03 -3.73
N ARG A 36 14.84 -3.95 -3.99
CA ARG A 36 13.46 -3.59 -4.37
C ARG A 36 12.70 -2.92 -3.22
N ALA A 37 13.14 -3.12 -1.97
CA ALA A 37 12.53 -2.51 -0.81
C ALA A 37 12.66 -0.98 -0.77
N GLU A 38 13.62 -0.39 -1.50
CA GLU A 38 13.84 1.07 -1.55
C GLU A 38 12.56 1.84 -1.90
N TYR A 39 11.73 1.28 -2.77
CA TYR A 39 10.50 1.90 -3.26
C TYR A 39 9.23 1.23 -2.76
N ALA A 40 9.34 0.20 -1.92
CA ALA A 40 8.19 -0.52 -1.40
C ALA A 40 7.24 0.42 -0.62
N LYS A 41 5.94 0.12 -0.70
CA LYS A 41 4.88 0.83 0.04
C LYS A 41 4.27 -0.13 1.03
N VAL A 42 4.25 0.29 2.30
CA VAL A 42 3.65 -0.51 3.38
C VAL A 42 2.38 0.19 3.84
N VAL A 43 1.29 -0.57 3.87
CA VAL A 43 0.02 -0.14 4.49
C VAL A 43 -0.27 -1.08 5.63
N MET A 44 -0.38 -0.57 6.85
CA MET A 44 -0.76 -1.34 8.03
C MET A 44 -2.05 -0.81 8.62
N THR A 45 -2.93 -1.71 9.03
CA THR A 45 -4.18 -1.37 9.69
C THR A 45 -4.30 -2.14 11.00
N ASN A 46 -4.48 -1.41 12.10
CA ASN A 46 -4.82 -1.98 13.40
C ASN A 46 -6.30 -1.69 13.66
N ILE A 47 -7.14 -2.70 13.51
CA ILE A 47 -8.57 -2.58 13.85
C ILE A 47 -8.69 -2.82 15.36
N VAL A 48 -9.27 -1.85 16.08
CA VAL A 48 -9.35 -1.80 17.55
C VAL A 48 -9.93 -3.08 18.19
N GLU A 49 -10.73 -3.85 17.44
CA GLU A 49 -11.32 -5.12 17.87
C GLU A 49 -11.08 -6.29 16.89
N GLY A 50 -10.07 -6.19 16.01
CA GLY A 50 -9.81 -7.17 14.96
C GLY A 50 -8.35 -7.57 14.80
N ALA A 51 -8.09 -8.53 13.91
CA ALA A 51 -6.75 -8.90 13.49
C ALA A 51 -6.04 -7.70 12.85
N ALA A 52 -4.78 -7.47 13.24
CA ALA A 52 -3.91 -6.54 12.54
C ALA A 52 -3.60 -7.06 11.14
N ARG A 53 -3.46 -6.15 10.18
CA ARG A 53 -3.18 -6.48 8.77
C ARG A 53 -2.11 -5.57 8.20
N ALA A 54 -1.37 -6.10 7.23
CA ALA A 54 -0.38 -5.33 6.48
C ALA A 54 -0.40 -5.72 5.01
N VAL A 55 -0.10 -4.78 4.13
CA VAL A 55 0.17 -5.04 2.70
C VAL A 55 1.45 -4.33 2.30
N VAL A 56 2.33 -5.06 1.62
CA VAL A 56 3.57 -4.54 1.05
C VAL A 56 3.45 -4.56 -0.46
N TYR A 57 3.39 -3.37 -1.08
CA TYR A 57 3.47 -3.19 -2.53
C TYR A 57 4.93 -2.95 -2.91
N PHE A 58 5.40 -3.58 -3.98
CA PHE A 58 6.80 -3.48 -4.40
C PHE A 58 6.94 -3.61 -5.92
N PRO A 59 7.95 -2.98 -6.53
CA PRO A 59 8.25 -3.20 -7.93
C PRO A 59 8.81 -4.61 -8.12
N ASP A 60 8.46 -5.29 -9.21
CA ASP A 60 8.94 -6.64 -9.50
C ASP A 60 10.46 -6.69 -9.70
N GLU A 61 11.02 -5.58 -10.18
CA GLU A 61 12.44 -5.38 -10.48
C GLU A 61 13.02 -4.19 -9.68
N THR A 62 14.34 -4.20 -9.50
CA THR A 62 15.04 -3.07 -8.88
C THR A 62 14.96 -1.85 -9.80
N LEU A 63 14.50 -0.72 -9.27
CA LEU A 63 14.41 0.53 -10.01
C LEU A 63 15.70 1.34 -9.86
N SER A 64 16.22 1.85 -10.97
CA SER A 64 17.29 2.86 -10.97
C SER A 64 16.69 4.20 -11.41
N LEU A 65 16.32 5.01 -10.42
CA LEU A 65 15.64 6.29 -10.67
C LEU A 65 16.59 7.46 -10.44
N PRO A 66 16.53 8.53 -11.26
CA PRO A 66 17.32 9.73 -11.03
C PRO A 66 16.97 10.37 -9.69
N VAL A 67 17.96 11.03 -9.09
CA VAL A 67 17.77 11.87 -7.91
C VAL A 67 16.98 13.11 -8.33
N ILE A 68 15.86 13.34 -7.66
CA ILE A 68 15.00 14.50 -7.88
C ILE A 68 15.17 15.45 -6.69
N ASN A 69 15.40 16.73 -6.97
CA ASN A 69 15.54 17.74 -5.93
C ASN A 69 14.24 18.51 -5.68
N LYS A 70 13.28 18.47 -6.61
CA LYS A 70 11.97 19.13 -6.48
C LYS A 70 10.85 18.22 -6.92
N VAL A 71 9.93 17.93 -5.99
CA VAL A 71 8.65 17.35 -6.34
C VAL A 71 7.68 18.50 -6.59
N GLY A 72 7.12 18.56 -7.79
CA GLY A 72 6.17 19.58 -8.20
C GLY A 72 4.77 19.32 -7.61
N LYS A 73 3.76 19.49 -8.45
CA LYS A 73 2.36 19.28 -8.07
C LYS A 73 2.09 17.81 -7.75
N TRP A 74 1.29 17.56 -6.73
CA TRP A 74 0.79 16.23 -6.38
C TRP A 74 -0.62 16.02 -6.96
N THR A 75 -0.87 14.81 -7.44
CA THR A 75 -2.20 14.30 -7.81
C THR A 75 -2.66 13.33 -6.74
N LYS A 76 -3.97 13.34 -6.47
CA LYS A 76 -4.65 12.41 -5.57
C LYS A 76 -5.43 11.41 -6.43
N GLY A 77 -5.20 10.12 -6.23
CA GLY A 77 -6.07 9.04 -6.65
C GLY A 77 -6.78 8.46 -5.43
N ASP A 78 -8.09 8.25 -5.51
CA ASP A 78 -8.88 7.64 -4.45
C ASP A 78 -9.37 6.26 -4.90
N VAL A 79 -9.05 5.25 -4.10
CA VAL A 79 -9.56 3.88 -4.21
C VAL A 79 -10.69 3.74 -3.20
N ASN A 80 -11.90 3.44 -3.68
CA ASN A 80 -13.10 3.32 -2.84
C ASN A 80 -13.64 1.91 -2.95
N THR A 81 -13.70 1.19 -1.83
CA THR A 81 -14.30 -0.16 -1.79
C THR A 81 -15.43 -0.22 -0.77
N ILE A 82 -16.34 -1.15 -1.00
CA ILE A 82 -17.47 -1.45 -0.11
C ILE A 82 -16.92 -2.15 1.13
N ALA A 83 -16.96 -1.46 2.27
CA ALA A 83 -16.58 -1.97 3.59
C ALA A 83 -17.80 -2.57 4.30
N HIS A 84 -18.54 -3.47 3.63
CA HIS A 84 -19.67 -4.15 4.28
C HIS A 84 -19.14 -5.16 5.30
N ASP A 85 -19.56 -5.01 6.56
CA ASP A 85 -19.10 -5.80 7.72
C ASP A 85 -19.25 -7.33 7.56
N ARG A 86 -19.98 -7.81 6.55
CA ARG A 86 -20.22 -9.24 6.29
C ARG A 86 -19.31 -9.86 5.23
N ASP A 87 -18.55 -9.05 4.49
CA ASP A 87 -17.70 -9.54 3.39
C ASP A 87 -16.31 -8.86 3.43
N THR A 88 -15.61 -9.14 4.52
CA THR A 88 -14.26 -8.63 4.77
C THR A 88 -13.24 -9.15 3.76
N GLU A 89 -13.45 -10.31 3.14
CA GLU A 89 -12.54 -10.87 2.12
C GLU A 89 -12.64 -10.11 0.81
N ARG A 90 -13.86 -9.87 0.32
CA ARG A 90 -14.07 -9.07 -0.89
C ARG A 90 -13.54 -7.64 -0.74
N TYR A 91 -13.75 -7.03 0.43
CA TYR A 91 -13.18 -5.73 0.76
C TYR A 91 -11.64 -5.72 0.65
N LYS A 92 -10.97 -6.76 1.14
CA LYS A 92 -9.50 -6.90 1.06
C LYS A 92 -9.04 -7.02 -0.38
N GLU A 93 -9.65 -7.94 -1.14
CA GLU A 93 -9.26 -8.21 -2.53
C GLU A 93 -9.44 -6.98 -3.41
N GLU A 94 -10.60 -6.33 -3.37
CA GLU A 94 -10.88 -5.12 -4.16
C GLU A 94 -9.89 -4.01 -3.82
N MET A 95 -9.67 -3.73 -2.53
CA MET A 95 -8.76 -2.67 -2.10
C MET A 95 -7.31 -2.93 -2.52
N TYR A 96 -6.79 -4.13 -2.29
CA TYR A 96 -5.38 -4.42 -2.57
C TYR A 96 -5.12 -4.46 -4.07
N GLN A 97 -6.04 -5.04 -4.83
CA GLN A 97 -5.95 -5.09 -6.29
C GLN A 97 -6.08 -3.71 -6.91
N GLU A 98 -7.02 -2.87 -6.48
CA GLU A 98 -7.21 -1.52 -7.05
C GLU A 98 -5.99 -0.62 -6.82
N ILE A 99 -5.36 -0.70 -5.63
CA ILE A 99 -4.10 0.01 -5.37
C ILE A 99 -3.00 -0.50 -6.31
N ASN A 100 -2.90 -1.81 -6.48
CA ASN A 100 -1.90 -2.38 -7.38
C ASN A 100 -2.14 -1.96 -8.84
N VAL A 101 -3.39 -1.97 -9.30
CA VAL A 101 -3.78 -1.49 -10.63
C VAL A 101 -3.40 -0.02 -10.80
N LEU A 102 -3.65 0.83 -9.80
CA LEU A 102 -3.25 2.24 -9.86
C LEU A 102 -1.73 2.35 -9.98
N LEU A 103 -0.95 1.68 -9.12
CA LEU A 103 0.52 1.74 -9.18
C LEU A 103 1.06 1.28 -10.54
N ASN A 104 0.47 0.23 -11.12
CA ASN A 104 0.82 -0.28 -12.45
C ASN A 104 0.39 0.65 -13.61
N SER A 105 -0.52 1.60 -13.36
CA SER A 105 -0.92 2.61 -14.36
C SER A 105 -0.02 3.85 -14.37
N LEU A 106 0.79 4.03 -13.31
CA LEU A 106 1.66 5.19 -13.12
C LEU A 106 3.03 4.98 -13.76
N ALA A 107 3.67 6.06 -14.21
CA ALA A 107 5.08 5.98 -14.61
C ALA A 107 5.96 5.59 -13.41
N ASP A 108 7.08 4.92 -13.67
CA ASP A 108 7.95 4.34 -12.62
C ASP A 108 8.33 5.38 -11.56
N MET A 109 8.66 6.60 -12.00
CA MET A 109 8.97 7.72 -11.12
C MET A 109 7.78 8.16 -10.24
N GLN A 110 6.57 8.11 -10.77
CA GLN A 110 5.35 8.49 -10.05
C GLN A 110 4.96 7.39 -9.05
N ALA A 111 4.96 6.13 -9.48
CA ALA A 111 4.68 4.98 -8.62
C ALA A 111 5.69 4.89 -7.47
N ALA A 112 6.98 4.98 -7.78
CA ALA A 112 8.06 4.90 -6.80
C ALA A 112 8.04 6.04 -5.78
N ARG A 113 7.59 7.24 -6.16
CA ARG A 113 7.49 8.42 -5.26
C ARG A 113 6.09 8.61 -4.68
N SER A 114 5.16 7.71 -4.98
CA SER A 114 3.82 7.76 -4.42
C SER A 114 3.82 7.56 -2.90
N LYS A 115 2.76 8.03 -2.26
CA LYS A 115 2.47 7.86 -0.84
C LYS A 115 1.05 7.36 -0.69
N ILE A 116 0.89 6.29 0.07
CA ILE A 116 -0.42 5.71 0.37
C ILE A 116 -0.83 6.17 1.76
N SER A 117 -2.05 6.67 1.87
CA SER A 117 -2.69 6.99 3.15
C SER A 117 -4.01 6.24 3.21
N ALA A 118 -4.13 5.33 4.17
CA ALA A 118 -5.40 4.71 4.48
C ALA A 118 -6.26 5.75 5.20
N THR A 119 -7.46 6.12 4.70
CA THR A 119 -8.34 6.94 5.54
C THR A 119 -9.83 6.95 5.19
N ALA A 120 -10.59 6.90 6.29
CA ALA A 120 -12.02 7.09 6.46
C ALA A 120 -12.89 5.89 6.04
N TYR A 121 -13.38 5.19 7.07
CA TYR A 121 -14.63 4.44 6.98
C TYR A 121 -15.78 5.44 7.12
N LYS A 122 -16.63 5.54 6.10
CA LYS A 122 -17.85 6.36 6.15
C LYS A 122 -18.95 5.68 5.36
N ASN A 123 -20.12 5.54 5.97
CA ASN A 123 -21.32 5.00 5.34
C ASN A 123 -21.12 3.61 4.69
N GLY A 124 -20.30 2.74 5.29
CA GLY A 124 -20.02 1.41 4.73
C GLY A 124 -19.03 1.39 3.57
N TYR A 125 -18.27 2.47 3.35
CA TYR A 125 -17.16 2.53 2.40
C TYR A 125 -15.87 2.87 3.12
N SER A 126 -14.77 2.28 2.66
CA SER A 126 -13.43 2.76 3.02
C SER A 126 -12.77 3.38 1.81
N THR A 127 -12.10 4.51 2.04
CA THR A 127 -11.26 5.15 1.04
C THR A 127 -9.78 4.95 1.38
N ILE A 128 -8.98 4.59 0.38
CA ILE A 128 -7.53 4.75 0.44
C ILE A 128 -7.13 5.80 -0.58
N SER A 129 -6.39 6.80 -0.10
CA SER A 129 -5.88 7.87 -0.94
C SER A 129 -4.42 7.61 -1.28
N ILE A 130 -4.11 7.65 -2.57
CA ILE A 130 -2.75 7.55 -3.11
C ILE A 130 -2.39 8.90 -3.68
N TRP A 131 -1.28 9.45 -3.20
CA TRP A 131 -0.72 10.70 -3.68
C TRP A 131 0.50 10.41 -4.51
N TYR A 132 0.58 10.94 -5.73
CA TYR A 132 1.73 10.78 -6.59
C TYR A 132 2.06 12.08 -7.32
N PRO A 133 3.35 12.33 -7.65
CA PRO A 133 3.74 13.55 -8.34
C PRO A 133 3.20 13.59 -9.77
N ALA A 134 2.51 14.68 -10.12
CA ALA A 134 2.07 14.95 -11.49
C ALA A 134 3.23 15.40 -12.37
N GLU A 135 4.18 16.12 -11.76
CA GLU A 135 5.34 16.72 -12.42
C GLU A 135 6.60 16.38 -11.63
N ILE A 136 7.62 15.93 -12.35
CA ILE A 136 8.90 15.52 -11.82
C ILE A 136 9.98 16.20 -12.67
N SER A 137 10.80 17.05 -12.05
CA SER A 137 11.85 17.85 -12.71
C SER A 137 13.15 17.82 -11.92
#